data_AF-A0A2J4YJW4-F1
#
_entry.id   AF-A0A2J4YJW4-F1
#
_cell.length_a   1.000
_cell.length_b   1.000
_cell.length_c   1.000
_cell.angle_alpha   90.00
_cell.angle_beta   90.00
_cell.angle_gamma   90.00
#
_symmetry.space_group_name_H-M   'P 1'
#
loop_
_entity.id
_entity.type
_entity.pdbx_description
1 polymer ?
#
loop_
_entity_poly.entity_id
_entity_poly.type
_entity_poly.pdbx_seq_one_letter_code
_entity_poly.pdbx_strand_id
1 'polypeptide(L)'
;MKALVIGGGIGGLSAAVALKNAGIHCEVFEAVKEIKPVGAAISIWPNGVKCMKHLGMGDIIESYGGPMYFLAYKDYLRGETLTQFS
;
A
#
# COMPACT_ATOMS: atom_id res chain seq x y z
N MET A 1 -26.35 -9.12 1.44
CA MET A 1 -25.70 -8.66 0.19
C MET A 1 -24.40 -9.44 0.00
N LYS A 2 -24.03 -9.79 -1.25
CA LYS A 2 -22.80 -10.50 -1.58
C LYS A 2 -22.05 -9.74 -2.68
N ALA A 3 -20.75 -9.51 -2.49
CA ALA A 3 -19.88 -8.81 -3.44
C ALA A 3 -18.85 -9.77 -4.05
N LEU A 4 -18.54 -9.56 -5.33
CA LEU A 4 -17.41 -10.19 -6.00
C LEU A 4 -16.34 -9.13 -6.22
N VAL A 5 -15.10 -9.43 -5.82
CA VAL A 5 -13.94 -8.57 -6.07
C VAL A 5 -13.05 -9.27 -7.09
N ILE A 6 -12.80 -8.60 -8.22
CA ILE A 6 -11.97 -9.13 -9.30
C ILE A 6 -10.60 -8.45 -9.23
N GLY A 7 -9.57 -9.23 -8.87
CA GLY A 7 -8.18 -8.80 -8.65
C GLY A 7 -7.74 -8.98 -7.20
N GLY A 8 -6.66 -9.73 -7.00
CA GLY A 8 -5.99 -10.01 -5.71
C GLY A 8 -4.82 -9.06 -5.40
N GLY A 9 -4.75 -7.91 -6.07
CA GLY A 9 -3.76 -6.86 -5.77
C GLY A 9 -4.14 -5.99 -4.57
N ILE A 10 -3.33 -4.95 -4.31
CA ILE A 10 -3.51 -4.02 -3.17
C ILE A 10 -4.94 -3.44 -3.13
N GLY A 11 -5.45 -2.95 -4.27
CA GLY A 11 -6.79 -2.37 -4.34
C GLY A 11 -7.90 -3.38 -4.03
N GLY A 12 -7.84 -4.57 -4.63
CA GLY A 12 -8.86 -5.61 -4.44
C GLY A 12 -8.88 -6.18 -3.02
N LEU A 13 -7.70 -6.48 -2.45
CA LEU A 13 -7.61 -6.96 -1.07
C LEU A 13 -8.05 -5.89 -0.07
N SER A 14 -7.66 -4.62 -0.29
CA SER A 14 -8.12 -3.51 0.56
C SER A 14 -9.64 -3.33 0.49
N ALA A 15 -10.23 -3.45 -0.71
CA ALA A 15 -11.69 -3.38 -0.89
C ALA A 15 -12.40 -4.56 -0.22
N ALA A 16 -11.87 -5.79 -0.35
CA ALA A 16 -12.42 -6.98 0.30
C ALA A 16 -12.44 -6.83 1.83
N VAL A 17 -11.35 -6.30 2.42
CA VAL A 17 -11.28 -6.00 3.86
C VAL A 17 -12.30 -4.93 4.26
N ALA A 18 -12.41 -3.84 3.49
CA ALA A 18 -13.39 -2.79 3.75
C ALA A 18 -14.84 -3.31 3.69
N LEU A 19 -15.18 -4.11 2.67
CA LEU A 19 -16.48 -4.74 2.51
C LEU A 19 -16.80 -5.68 3.69
N LYS A 20 -15.83 -6.50 4.08
CA LYS A 20 -15.97 -7.40 5.24
C LYS A 20 -16.20 -6.62 6.54
N ASN A 21 -15.46 -5.53 6.77
CA ASN A 21 -15.64 -4.67 7.95
C ASN A 21 -17.03 -4.01 7.97
N ALA A 22 -17.63 -3.77 6.81
CA ALA A 22 -19.00 -3.29 6.68
C ALA A 22 -20.08 -4.39 6.77
N GLY A 23 -19.70 -5.63 7.09
CA GLY A 23 -20.63 -6.76 7.21
C GLY A 23 -21.09 -7.36 5.87
N ILE A 24 -20.40 -7.04 4.76
CA ILE A 24 -20.72 -7.56 3.43
C ILE A 24 -19.84 -8.78 3.15
N HIS A 25 -20.48 -9.91 2.85
CA HIS A 25 -19.76 -11.10 2.40
C HIS A 25 -19.12 -10.85 1.03
N CYS A 26 -17.81 -11.08 0.91
CA CYS A 26 -17.08 -10.91 -0.34
C CYS A 26 -16.28 -12.16 -0.72
N GLU A 27 -16.18 -12.42 -2.03
CA GLU A 27 -15.27 -13.41 -2.61
C GLU A 27 -14.32 -12.71 -3.57
N VAL A 28 -13.03 -13.02 -3.48
CA VAL A 28 -11.96 -12.42 -4.30
C VAL A 28 -11.51 -13.44 -5.34
N PHE A 29 -11.46 -13.03 -6.61
CA PHE A 29 -10.97 -13.82 -7.72
C PHE A 29 -9.73 -13.17 -8.31
N GLU A 30 -8.66 -13.93 -8.50
CA GLU A 30 -7.42 -13.47 -9.12
C GLU A 30 -7.11 -14.36 -10.33
N ALA A 31 -6.62 -13.73 -11.41
CA ALA A 31 -6.29 -14.40 -12.65
C ALA A 31 -5.00 -15.24 -12.53
N VAL A 32 -4.03 -14.78 -11.73
CA VAL A 32 -2.79 -15.52 -11.50
C VAL A 32 -2.98 -16.65 -10.48
N LYS A 33 -2.28 -17.77 -10.70
CA LYS A 33 -2.31 -18.92 -9.78
C LYS A 33 -1.56 -18.67 -8.47
N GLU A 34 -0.58 -17.77 -8.50
CA GLU A 34 0.30 -17.46 -7.38
C GLU A 34 0.59 -15.96 -7.37
N ILE A 35 0.45 -15.32 -6.20
CA ILE A 35 0.87 -13.93 -5.99
C ILE A 35 2.39 -13.93 -5.82
N LYS A 36 3.10 -13.26 -6.74
CA LYS A 36 4.56 -13.16 -6.73
C LYS A 36 5.01 -11.72 -6.47
N PRO A 37 6.06 -11.51 -5.67
CA PRO A 37 6.62 -10.17 -5.50
C PRO A 37 7.20 -9.66 -6.82
N VAL A 38 6.99 -8.38 -7.11
CA VAL A 38 7.54 -7.72 -8.31
C VAL A 38 9.03 -7.40 -8.13
N GLY A 39 9.54 -7.37 -6.90
CA GLY A 39 10.92 -6.98 -6.58
C GLY A 39 11.15 -5.46 -6.56
N ALA A 40 10.08 -4.68 -6.48
CA ALA A 40 10.11 -3.23 -6.36
C ALA A 40 9.43 -2.77 -5.06
N ALA A 41 9.73 -1.54 -4.63
CA ALA A 41 9.08 -0.88 -3.51
C ALA A 41 8.09 0.18 -3.99
N ILE A 42 7.08 0.47 -3.17
CA ILE A 42 6.16 1.60 -3.34
C ILE A 42 6.24 2.49 -2.11
N SER A 43 6.06 3.80 -2.28
CA SER A 43 5.92 4.73 -1.16
C SER A 43 4.44 4.88 -0.81
N ILE A 44 4.09 4.64 0.46
CA ILE A 44 2.74 4.87 1.00
C ILE A 44 2.81 6.11 1.88
N TRP A 45 2.28 7.22 1.36
CA TRP A 45 2.22 8.50 2.07
C TRP A 45 1.23 8.48 3.24
N PRO A 46 1.27 9.48 4.16
CA PRO A 46 0.50 9.45 5.41
C PRO A 46 -1.02 9.22 5.26
N ASN A 47 -1.63 9.67 4.17
CA ASN A 47 -3.04 9.38 3.87
C ASN A 47 -3.28 7.88 3.63
N GLY A 48 -2.42 7.22 2.86
CA GLY A 48 -2.47 5.77 2.66
C GLY A 48 -2.24 5.00 3.96
N VAL A 49 -1.26 5.41 4.76
CA VAL A 49 -0.99 4.79 6.08
C VAL A 49 -2.21 4.85 6.98
N LYS A 50 -2.90 6.00 7.03
CA LYS A 50 -4.15 6.15 7.81
C LYS A 50 -5.25 5.21 7.30
N CYS A 51 -5.39 5.05 5.98
CA CYS A 51 -6.34 4.08 5.41
C CYS A 51 -5.99 2.64 5.82
N MET A 52 -4.72 2.24 5.71
CA MET A 52 -4.28 0.89 6.08
C MET A 52 -4.52 0.61 7.57
N LYS A 53 -4.26 1.60 8.44
CA LYS A 53 -4.59 1.51 9.86
C LYS A 53 -6.10 1.36 10.09
N HIS A 54 -6.93 2.13 9.40
CA HIS A 54 -8.39 2.02 9.49
C HIS A 54 -8.91 0.66 9.04
N LEU A 55 -8.25 0.03 8.06
CA LEU A 55 -8.56 -1.32 7.60
C LEU A 55 -8.01 -2.44 8.50
N GLY A 56 -7.34 -2.11 9.62
CA GLY A 56 -6.75 -3.09 10.54
C GLY A 56 -5.39 -3.65 10.09
N MET A 57 -4.77 -3.04 9.07
CA MET A 57 -3.47 -3.42 8.51
C MET A 57 -2.35 -2.46 8.95
N GLY A 58 -2.55 -1.73 10.05
CA GLY A 58 -1.57 -0.75 10.56
C GLY A 58 -0.22 -1.40 10.88
N ASP A 59 -0.23 -2.57 11.53
CA ASP A 59 0.98 -3.27 11.96
C ASP A 59 1.84 -3.73 10.77
N ILE A 60 1.23 -4.01 9.63
CA ILE A 60 1.95 -4.34 8.39
C ILE A 60 2.78 -3.13 7.96
N ILE A 61 2.19 -1.93 7.99
CA ILE A 61 2.89 -0.72 7.59
C ILE A 61 4.02 -0.38 8.56
N GLU A 62 3.77 -0.49 9.86
CA GLU A 62 4.78 -0.22 10.89
C GLU A 62 5.95 -1.20 10.82
N SER A 63 5.68 -2.49 10.59
CA SER A 63 6.72 -3.54 10.61
C SER A 63 7.57 -3.57 9.33
N TYR A 64 6.98 -3.27 8.17
CA TYR A 64 7.65 -3.40 6.87
C TYR A 64 7.97 -2.06 6.20
N GLY A 65 7.53 -0.93 6.76
CA GLY A 65 7.86 0.40 6.28
C GLY A 65 9.34 0.75 6.50
N GLY A 66 9.98 1.31 5.48
CA GLY A 66 11.33 1.84 5.61
C GLY A 66 11.35 3.14 6.45
N PRO A 67 12.40 3.39 7.25
CA PRO A 67 12.51 4.59 8.07
C PRO A 67 12.87 5.83 7.23
N MET A 68 11.89 6.38 6.51
CA MET A 68 12.05 7.58 5.68
C MET A 68 11.85 8.84 6.53
N TYR A 69 12.93 9.57 6.82
CA TYR A 69 12.90 10.79 7.65
C TYR A 69 12.87 12.10 6.84
N PHE A 70 13.35 12.07 5.61
CA PHE A 70 13.40 13.23 4.73
C PHE A 70 13.42 12.81 3.27
N LEU A 71 13.11 13.76 2.39
CA LEU A 71 13.25 13.64 0.94
C LEU A 71 14.06 14.83 0.43
N ALA A 72 14.94 14.60 -0.54
CA ALA A 72 15.80 15.64 -1.09
C ALA A 72 15.82 15.58 -2.62
N TYR A 73 15.88 16.75 -3.25
CA TYR A 73 16.25 16.84 -4.66
C TYR A 73 17.76 17.08 -4.78
N LYS A 74 18.38 16.32 -5.67
CA LYS A 74 19.82 16.42 -5.96
C LYS A 74 20.04 16.71 -7.44
N ASP A 75 21.02 17.56 -7.73
CA ASP A 75 21.52 17.72 -9.09
C ASP A 75 22.09 16.39 -9.61
N TYR A 76 21.77 16.02 -10.84
CA TYR A 76 22.17 14.72 -11.38
C TYR A 76 23.65 14.67 -11.77
N LEU A 77 24.24 15.81 -12.18
CA LEU A 77 25.63 15.87 -12.66
C LEU A 77 26.64 15.88 -11.52
N ARG A 78 26.38 16.69 -10.48
CA ARG A 78 27.30 16.96 -9.37
C ARG A 78 26.88 16.29 -8.06
N GLY A 79 25.63 15.83 -7.95
CA GLY A 79 25.10 15.22 -6.74
C GLY A 79 24.81 16.21 -5.61
N GLU A 80 24.89 17.52 -5.89
CA GLU A 80 24.64 18.59 -4.93
C GLU A 80 23.17 18.59 -4.47
N THR A 81 22.93 18.70 -3.17
CA THR A 81 21.58 18.83 -2.62
C THR A 81 21.04 20.22 -2.92
N LEU A 82 19.98 20.29 -3.72
CA LEU A 82 19.31 21.55 -4.06
C LEU A 82 18.34 21.97 -2.95
N THR A 83 17.64 21.00 -2.36
CA THR A 83 16.71 21.20 -1.27
C THR A 83 16.41 19.89 -0.55
N GLN A 84 15.99 19.97 0.71
CA GLN A 84 15.59 18.85 1.55
C GLN A 84 14.33 19.22 2.33
N PHE A 85 13.39 18.28 2.39
CA PHE A 85 12.11 18.40 3.09
C PHE A 85 11.96 17.25 4.09
N SER A 86 11.29 17.53 5.21
CA SER A 86 10.85 16.56 6.21
C SER A 86 9.35 16.37 6.13
#